data_AF-A0A165Z7K0-F1
#
_entry.id   AF-A0A165Z7K0-F1
#
_cell.length_a   1.000
_cell.length_b   1.000
_cell.length_c   1.000
_cell.angle_alpha   90.00
_cell.angle_beta   90.00
_cell.angle_gamma   90.00
#
_symmetry.space_group_name_H-M   'P 1'
#
loop_
_entity.id
_entity.type
_entity.pdbx_description
1 polymer ?
#
loop_
_entity_poly.entity_id
_entity_poly.type
_entity_poly.pdbx_seq_one_letter_code
_entity_poly.pdbx_strand_id
1 'polypeptide(L)'
;MAEFSAQQRAALAAAHAQLRDVGLSHLLDTTVLSTSAHTTPLTTSVPTAHTVQPSLPSSDSDPPPNLAVLYPHPAILATRHRPPPATVLSAYDIALGLNKITRESSAYALILHLPNHIVEFPQSGSSANERIAHIFSVDPDAIYHPKDDFQYSFDKGHGAKENKICQLLRDGTGTPVLCR
;
A
#
# COMPACT_ATOMS: atom_id res chain seq x y z
N MET A 1 2.35 20.10 31.66
CA MET A 1 2.63 20.25 30.22
C MET A 1 4.10 19.97 30.03
N ALA A 2 4.46 18.95 29.24
CA ALA A 2 5.86 18.63 28.99
C ALA A 2 6.36 19.50 27.83
N GLU A 3 7.39 20.32 28.07
CA GLU A 3 8.04 21.11 27.02
C GLU A 3 9.11 20.27 26.32
N PHE A 4 9.15 20.33 24.99
CA PHE A 4 10.15 19.62 24.19
C PHE A 4 11.54 20.21 24.41
N SER A 5 12.53 19.33 24.53
CA SER A 5 13.94 19.73 24.62
C SER A 5 14.40 20.45 23.35
N ALA A 6 15.50 21.20 23.45
CA ALA A 6 16.08 21.88 22.29
C ALA A 6 16.45 20.90 21.17
N GLN A 7 16.92 19.70 21.52
CA GLN A 7 17.27 18.65 20.58
C GLN A 7 16.04 18.10 19.85
N GLN A 8 14.91 17.93 20.56
CA GLN A 8 13.67 17.48 19.96
C GLN A 8 13.10 18.51 18.98
N ARG A 9 13.19 19.80 19.30
CA ARG A 9 12.77 20.88 18.39
C ARG A 9 13.65 20.95 17.13
N ALA A 10 14.96 20.76 17.28
CA ALA A 10 15.90 20.73 16.16
C ALA A 10 15.65 19.52 15.24
N ALA A 11 15.41 18.33 15.81
CA ALA A 11 15.08 17.13 15.04
C ALA A 11 13.77 17.29 14.27
N LEU A 12 12.75 17.88 14.89
CA LEU A 12 11.46 18.14 14.25
C LEU A 12 11.61 19.13 13.06
N ALA A 13 12.39 20.20 13.24
CA ALA A 13 12.66 21.16 12.19
C ALA A 13 13.40 20.53 11.00
N ALA A 14 14.38 19.65 11.26
CA ALA A 14 15.10 18.91 10.23
C ALA A 14 14.18 17.96 9.44
N ALA A 15 13.30 17.23 10.13
CA ALA A 15 12.32 16.35 9.49
C ALA A 15 11.34 17.13 8.60
N HIS A 16 10.87 18.30 9.05
CA HIS A 16 10.00 19.16 8.25
C HIS A 16 10.72 19.67 6.98
N ALA A 17 12.00 20.03 7.08
CA ALA A 17 12.79 20.47 5.93
C ALA A 17 12.95 19.35 4.89
N GLN A 18 13.23 18.12 5.34
CA GLN A 18 13.34 16.96 4.44
C GLN A 18 12.02 16.66 3.73
N LEU A 19 10.89 16.71 4.44
CA LEU A 19 9.57 16.47 3.85
C LEU A 19 9.21 17.51 2.78
N ARG A 20 9.65 18.77 2.93
CA ARG A 20 9.47 19.81 1.92
C ARG A 20 10.33 19.57 0.69
N ASP A 21 11.59 19.17 0.88
CA ASP A 21 12.53 18.91 -0.22
C ASP A 21 12.04 17.78 -1.14
N VAL A 22 11.42 16.74 -0.58
CA VAL A 22 10.86 15.61 -1.34
C VAL A 22 9.43 15.83 -1.85
N GLY A 23 8.87 17.04 -1.70
CA GLY A 23 7.51 17.36 -2.17
C GLY A 23 6.37 16.72 -1.37
N LEU A 24 6.64 16.21 -0.17
CA LEU A 24 5.66 15.59 0.73
C LEU A 24 5.13 16.57 1.80
N SER A 25 5.22 17.87 1.55
CA SER A 25 4.78 18.90 2.49
C SER A 25 3.30 18.81 2.88
N HIS A 26 2.45 18.23 2.02
CA HIS A 26 1.03 18.01 2.28
C HIS A 26 0.75 17.08 3.48
N LEU A 27 1.73 16.25 3.88
CA LEU A 27 1.61 15.39 5.07
C LEU A 27 1.78 16.17 6.38
N LEU A 28 2.30 17.39 6.33
CA LEU A 28 2.44 18.26 7.49
C LEU A 28 1.14 19.04 7.79
N ASP A 29 0.21 19.10 6.83
CA ASP A 29 -1.07 19.83 6.92
C ASP A 29 -2.21 18.99 7.51
N THR A 30 -1.93 18.16 8.53
CA THR A 30 -2.99 17.58 9.37
C THR A 30 -3.52 18.58 10.39
N THR A 31 -3.96 19.75 9.90
CA THR A 31 -4.87 20.62 10.65
C THR A 31 -6.16 20.78 9.87
N VAL A 32 -7.21 20.19 10.44
CA VAL A 32 -8.60 20.31 10.02
C VAL A 32 -9.04 21.76 10.23
N LEU A 33 -9.23 22.55 9.16
CA LEU A 33 -10.34 23.51 8.93
C LEU A 33 -10.02 24.48 7.77
N SER A 34 -10.96 24.52 6.81
CA SER A 34 -11.25 25.54 5.79
C SER A 34 -10.54 26.89 5.89
N THR A 35 -9.99 27.39 4.77
CA THR A 35 -10.67 28.37 3.89
C THR A 35 -9.83 28.67 2.64
N SER A 36 -10.53 28.92 1.52
CA SER A 36 -9.99 29.39 0.24
C SER A 36 -9.04 30.57 0.34
N ALA A 37 -7.99 30.59 -0.48
CA ALA A 37 -7.70 31.70 -1.40
C ALA A 37 -6.64 31.30 -2.44
N HIS A 38 -6.94 31.64 -3.69
CA HIS A 38 -5.95 31.82 -4.77
C HIS A 38 -4.79 32.71 -4.32
N THR A 39 -3.58 32.48 -4.83
CA THR A 39 -2.79 33.44 -5.66
C THR A 39 -1.53 32.72 -6.16
N THR A 40 -1.25 32.79 -7.46
CA THR A 40 0.03 32.41 -8.11
C THR A 40 1.17 33.37 -7.71
N PRO A 41 2.44 32.95 -7.75
CA PRO A 41 3.23 33.34 -8.93
C PRO A 41 4.25 32.30 -9.41
N LEU A 42 4.62 32.43 -10.70
CA LEU A 42 5.76 31.78 -11.35
C LEU A 42 7.07 32.10 -10.62
N THR A 43 7.99 31.13 -10.54
CA THR A 43 9.41 31.42 -10.71
C THR A 43 10.14 30.22 -11.32
N THR A 44 10.75 30.50 -12.47
CA THR A 44 11.64 29.66 -13.25
C THR A 44 12.97 29.46 -12.52
N SER A 45 13.45 28.22 -12.40
CA SER A 45 14.89 27.95 -12.35
C SER A 45 15.19 26.56 -12.93
N VAL A 46 16.07 26.57 -13.93
CA VAL A 46 16.62 25.41 -14.63
C VAL A 46 17.84 24.92 -13.85
N PRO A 47 17.99 23.61 -13.58
CA PRO A 47 19.29 23.05 -13.28
C PRO A 47 19.91 22.42 -14.52
N THR A 48 21.01 23.06 -14.90
CA THR A 48 22.16 22.65 -15.71
C THR A 48 22.39 21.15 -15.84
N ALA A 49 22.46 20.68 -17.08
CA ALA A 49 22.93 19.35 -17.44
C ALA A 49 24.43 19.21 -17.13
N HIS A 50 24.77 18.29 -16.22
CA HIS A 50 26.14 17.78 -16.08
C HIS A 50 26.24 16.46 -16.83
N THR A 51 26.84 16.52 -18.01
CA THR A 51 27.30 15.36 -18.79
C THR A 51 28.45 14.70 -18.02
N VAL A 52 28.16 13.60 -17.32
CA VAL A 52 29.17 12.69 -16.77
C VAL A 52 29.31 11.52 -17.74
N GLN A 53 30.44 11.49 -18.42
CA GLN A 53 30.87 10.43 -19.32
C GLN A 53 31.28 9.19 -18.50
N PRO A 54 30.66 8.02 -18.68
CA PRO A 54 31.12 6.81 -18.02
C PRO A 54 32.28 6.19 -18.80
N SER A 55 33.43 6.08 -18.15
CA SER A 55 34.55 5.24 -18.59
C SER A 55 34.18 3.76 -18.41
N LEU A 56 34.25 2.98 -19.49
CA LEU A 56 34.11 1.52 -19.47
C LEU A 56 35.26 0.87 -18.68
N PRO A 57 34.97 0.00 -17.70
CA PRO A 57 35.92 -1.03 -17.29
C PRO A 57 35.82 -2.25 -18.22
N SER A 58 37.01 -2.79 -18.49
CA SER A 58 37.34 -3.86 -19.42
C SER A 58 36.63 -5.18 -19.13
N SER A 59 36.38 -5.93 -20.21
CA SER A 59 35.88 -7.31 -20.23
C SER A 59 36.70 -8.24 -19.34
N ASP A 60 36.10 -8.69 -18.24
CA ASP A 60 36.36 -10.01 -17.69
C ASP A 60 35.15 -10.89 -17.93
N SER A 61 35.43 -12.09 -18.45
CA SER A 61 34.45 -13.04 -18.95
C SER A 61 33.89 -13.85 -17.80
N ASP A 62 32.88 -13.31 -17.10
CA ASP A 62 32.08 -14.12 -16.18
C ASP A 62 31.11 -15.01 -16.99
N PRO A 63 30.97 -16.31 -16.65
CA PRO A 63 29.98 -17.17 -17.26
C PRO A 63 28.58 -16.61 -17.03
N PRO A 64 27.66 -16.69 -18.01
CA PRO A 64 26.35 -16.06 -17.91
C PRO A 64 25.64 -16.55 -16.64
N PRO A 65 25.16 -15.64 -15.77
CA PRO A 65 24.41 -16.05 -14.61
C PRO A 65 23.19 -16.81 -15.11
N ASN A 66 23.09 -18.04 -14.63
CA ASN A 66 21.99 -18.95 -14.86
C ASN A 66 20.68 -18.16 -14.80
N LEU A 67 19.99 -18.02 -15.94
CA LEU A 67 18.69 -17.38 -16.08
C LEU A 67 17.63 -18.26 -15.42
N ALA A 68 17.79 -18.54 -14.12
CA ALA A 68 16.68 -18.90 -13.26
C ALA A 68 15.72 -17.72 -13.38
N VAL A 69 14.56 -17.97 -13.99
CA VAL A 69 13.48 -17.01 -14.14
C VAL A 69 13.29 -16.31 -12.79
N LEU A 70 13.77 -15.07 -12.70
CA LEU A 70 13.68 -14.23 -11.51
C LEU A 70 12.21 -13.84 -11.38
N TYR A 71 11.39 -14.77 -10.89
CA TYR A 71 10.06 -14.43 -10.44
C TYR A 71 10.23 -13.40 -9.32
N PRO A 72 9.73 -12.17 -9.51
CA PRO A 72 9.84 -11.14 -8.50
C PRO A 72 9.23 -11.66 -7.20
N HIS A 73 9.90 -11.36 -6.09
CA HIS A 73 9.49 -11.77 -4.76
C HIS A 73 8.01 -11.45 -4.51
N PRO A 74 7.20 -12.31 -3.87
CA PRO A 74 5.78 -12.04 -3.63
C PRO A 74 5.50 -10.68 -2.95
N ALA A 75 6.39 -10.19 -2.07
CA ALA A 75 6.28 -8.83 -1.52
C ALA A 75 6.48 -7.71 -2.57
N ILE A 76 7.34 -7.94 -3.56
CA ILE A 76 7.55 -7.02 -4.67
C ILE A 76 6.33 -7.07 -5.61
N LEU A 77 5.68 -8.23 -5.75
CA LEU A 77 4.43 -8.35 -6.49
C LEU A 77 3.25 -7.70 -5.75
N ALA A 78 3.15 -7.93 -4.43
CA ALA A 78 2.13 -7.33 -3.56
C ALA A 78 2.20 -5.80 -3.57
N THR A 79 3.40 -5.23 -3.44
CA THR A 79 3.61 -3.77 -3.48
C THR A 79 3.34 -3.14 -4.85
N ARG A 80 3.35 -3.93 -5.93
CA ARG A 80 3.04 -3.45 -7.29
C ARG A 80 1.55 -3.48 -7.59
N HIS A 81 0.76 -4.29 -6.88
CA HIS A 81 -0.66 -4.33 -7.13
C HIS A 81 -1.34 -3.10 -6.52
N ARG A 82 -1.67 -2.13 -7.39
CA ARG A 82 -2.55 -1.02 -7.06
C ARG A 82 -3.94 -1.32 -7.60
N PRO A 83 -4.88 -1.81 -6.78
CA PRO A 83 -6.24 -2.04 -7.25
C PRO A 83 -6.84 -0.72 -7.74
N PRO A 84 -7.76 -0.77 -8.72
CA PRO A 84 -8.54 0.41 -9.07
C PRO A 84 -9.31 0.91 -7.83
N PRO A 85 -9.60 2.21 -7.75
CA PRO A 85 -10.41 2.75 -6.68
C PRO A 85 -11.76 2.04 -6.57
N ALA A 86 -12.30 1.97 -5.35
CA ALA A 86 -13.64 1.45 -5.10
C ALA A 86 -14.68 2.14 -5.98
N THR A 87 -15.51 1.32 -6.64
CA THR A 87 -16.62 1.81 -7.46
C THR A 87 -17.86 1.91 -6.58
N VAL A 88 -18.38 3.14 -6.42
CA VAL A 88 -19.61 3.39 -5.67
C VAL A 88 -20.78 2.72 -6.39
N LEU A 89 -21.60 2.02 -5.62
CA LEU A 89 -22.78 1.35 -6.16
C LEU A 89 -23.84 2.38 -6.54
N SER A 90 -24.44 2.20 -7.72
CA SER A 90 -25.48 3.10 -8.19
C SER A 90 -26.78 2.89 -7.39
N ALA A 91 -27.67 3.89 -7.42
CA ALA A 91 -29.00 3.75 -6.83
C ALA A 91 -29.78 2.57 -7.45
N TYR A 92 -29.54 2.29 -8.73
CA TYR A 92 -30.11 1.14 -9.42
C TYR A 92 -29.61 -0.19 -8.83
N ASP A 93 -28.30 -0.34 -8.63
CA ASP A 93 -27.70 -1.54 -8.03
C ASP A 93 -28.21 -1.76 -6.59
N ILE A 94 -28.37 -0.67 -5.84
CA ILE A 94 -28.93 -0.69 -4.49
C ILE A 94 -30.39 -1.12 -4.50
N ALA A 95 -31.20 -0.60 -5.44
CA ALA A 95 -32.60 -0.99 -5.58
C ALA A 95 -32.77 -2.47 -5.95
N LEU A 96 -31.84 -3.03 -6.73
CA LEU A 96 -31.76 -4.46 -7.02
C LEU A 96 -31.21 -5.29 -5.86
N GLY A 97 -30.71 -4.65 -4.80
CA GLY A 97 -30.12 -5.31 -3.64
C GLY A 97 -28.74 -5.91 -3.88
N LEU A 98 -28.04 -5.52 -4.96
CA LEU A 98 -26.68 -5.98 -5.29
C LEU A 98 -25.64 -5.51 -4.27
N ASN A 99 -25.99 -4.53 -3.44
CA ASN A 99 -25.15 -4.04 -2.36
C ASN A 99 -25.25 -4.88 -1.08
N LYS A 100 -26.17 -5.85 -0.97
CA LYS A 100 -26.36 -6.62 0.27
C LYS A 100 -25.26 -7.67 0.42
N ILE A 101 -24.55 -7.61 1.55
CA ILE A 101 -23.50 -8.59 1.92
C ILE A 101 -24.13 -9.68 2.80
N THR A 102 -24.89 -9.27 3.80
CA THR A 102 -25.68 -10.15 4.67
C THR A 102 -27.11 -9.62 4.80
N ARG A 103 -27.93 -10.25 5.63
CA ARG A 103 -29.27 -9.73 5.97
C ARG A 103 -29.21 -8.39 6.72
N GLU A 104 -28.09 -8.09 7.37
CA GLU A 104 -27.93 -6.94 8.28
C GLU A 104 -26.90 -5.92 7.76
N SER A 105 -26.18 -6.24 6.68
CA SER A 105 -25.13 -5.37 6.15
C SER A 105 -25.18 -5.23 4.64
N SER A 106 -24.85 -4.02 4.20
CA SER A 106 -24.65 -3.68 2.81
C SER A 106 -23.31 -2.97 2.58
N ALA A 107 -22.82 -3.07 1.36
CA ALA A 107 -21.70 -2.31 0.84
C ALA A 107 -22.17 -0.95 0.30
N TYR A 108 -21.30 0.04 0.40
CA TYR A 108 -21.41 1.33 -0.28
C TYR A 108 -20.71 1.29 -1.65
N ALA A 109 -19.54 0.66 -1.69
CA ALA A 109 -18.71 0.55 -2.89
C ALA A 109 -18.05 -0.83 -2.97
N LEU A 110 -17.65 -1.23 -4.17
CA LEU A 110 -17.01 -2.51 -4.45
C LEU A 110 -15.62 -2.32 -5.05
N ILE A 111 -14.69 -3.21 -4.71
CA ILE A 111 -13.40 -3.40 -5.40
C ILE A 111 -13.29 -4.86 -5.81
N LEU A 112 -12.90 -5.09 -7.06
CA LEU A 112 -12.65 -6.42 -7.62
C LEU A 112 -11.14 -6.70 -7.65
N HIS A 113 -10.75 -7.85 -7.12
CA HIS A 113 -9.38 -8.35 -7.13
C HIS A 113 -9.28 -9.59 -8.01
N LEU A 114 -8.22 -9.65 -8.81
CA LEU A 114 -7.92 -10.84 -9.63
C LEU A 114 -7.48 -12.01 -8.73
N PRO A 115 -7.55 -13.26 -9.22
CA PRO A 115 -7.05 -14.41 -8.49
C PRO A 115 -5.58 -14.22 -8.07
N ASN A 116 -5.25 -14.68 -6.86
CA ASN A 116 -3.91 -14.61 -6.26
C ASN A 116 -3.34 -13.20 -6.03
N HIS A 117 -4.17 -12.15 -6.08
CA HIS A 117 -3.74 -10.82 -5.67
C HIS A 117 -3.61 -10.71 -4.15
N ILE A 118 -2.44 -10.21 -3.72
CA ILE A 118 -2.19 -9.83 -2.34
C ILE A 118 -2.64 -8.38 -2.17
N VAL A 119 -3.49 -8.12 -1.18
CA VAL A 119 -3.99 -6.78 -0.85
C VAL A 119 -3.47 -6.39 0.52
N GLU A 120 -2.56 -5.42 0.55
CA GLU A 120 -2.10 -4.78 1.78
C GLU A 120 -2.87 -3.48 1.98
N PHE A 121 -3.32 -3.22 3.21
CA PHE A 121 -4.08 -2.02 3.58
C PHE A 121 -5.28 -1.76 2.65
N PRO A 122 -6.29 -2.66 2.65
CA PRO A 122 -7.46 -2.51 1.80
C PRO A 122 -8.12 -1.14 2.01
N GLN A 123 -8.52 -0.50 0.90
CA GLN A 123 -9.24 0.77 0.93
C GLN A 123 -10.47 0.65 1.85
N SER A 124 -10.61 1.57 2.79
CA SER A 124 -11.80 1.71 3.63
C SER A 124 -12.58 2.97 3.25
N GLY A 125 -13.85 3.03 3.68
CA GLY A 125 -14.66 4.24 3.53
C GLY A 125 -14.21 5.36 4.46
N SER A 126 -14.65 6.58 4.15
CA SER A 126 -14.33 7.78 4.93
C SER A 126 -15.18 7.87 6.19
N SER A 127 -16.29 7.13 6.24
CA SER A 127 -17.24 7.10 7.35
C SER A 127 -17.69 5.67 7.69
N ALA A 128 -18.25 5.48 8.88
CA ALA A 128 -18.68 4.15 9.36
C ALA A 128 -19.78 3.50 8.49
N ASN A 129 -20.50 4.31 7.70
CA ASN A 129 -21.56 3.86 6.81
C ASN A 129 -21.05 3.56 5.39
N GLU A 130 -19.83 3.96 5.04
CA GLU A 130 -19.21 3.73 3.74
C GLU A 130 -18.43 2.41 3.72
N ARG A 131 -19.13 1.30 3.91
CA ARG A 131 -18.50 -0.02 3.91
C ARG A 131 -18.03 -0.37 2.50
N ILE A 132 -16.74 -0.62 2.30
CA ILE A 132 -16.19 -1.06 1.02
C ILE A 132 -16.09 -2.59 1.03
N ALA A 133 -16.68 -3.26 0.05
CA ALA A 133 -16.56 -4.70 -0.10
C ALA A 133 -15.45 -5.05 -1.10
N HIS A 134 -14.52 -5.88 -0.65
CA HIS A 134 -13.42 -6.42 -1.45
C HIS A 134 -13.83 -7.80 -1.95
N ILE A 135 -13.98 -7.94 -3.27
CA ILE A 135 -14.41 -9.16 -3.92
C ILE A 135 -13.19 -9.80 -4.57
N PHE A 136 -12.91 -11.05 -4.21
CA PHE A 136 -11.80 -11.82 -4.76
C PHE A 136 -12.36 -12.90 -5.67
N SER A 137 -11.90 -12.93 -6.92
CA SER A 137 -12.22 -14.02 -7.83
C SER A 137 -11.56 -15.32 -7.35
N VAL A 138 -12.36 -16.38 -7.23
CA VAL A 138 -11.91 -17.73 -6.88
C VAL A 138 -12.06 -18.65 -8.09
N ASP A 139 -11.09 -19.54 -8.28
CA ASP A 139 -11.21 -20.63 -9.25
C ASP A 139 -12.10 -21.73 -8.64
N PRO A 140 -13.25 -22.06 -9.26
CA PRO A 140 -14.15 -23.09 -8.72
C PRO A 140 -13.55 -24.50 -8.74
N ASP A 141 -12.59 -24.78 -9.64
CA ASP A 141 -11.97 -26.09 -9.79
C ASP A 141 -10.82 -26.30 -8.78
N ALA A 142 -10.23 -25.20 -8.30
CA ALA A 142 -9.25 -25.19 -7.22
C ALA A 142 -9.92 -24.70 -5.94
N ILE A 143 -10.68 -25.58 -5.27
CA ILE A 143 -11.41 -25.25 -4.04
C ILE A 143 -10.42 -24.84 -2.95
N TYR A 144 -10.21 -23.54 -2.84
CA TYR A 144 -9.44 -22.88 -1.82
C TYR A 144 -10.37 -21.97 -1.02
N HIS A 145 -10.33 -22.05 0.31
CA HIS A 145 -11.14 -21.14 1.13
C HIS A 145 -10.41 -19.82 1.29
N PRO A 146 -10.92 -18.69 0.76
CA PRO A 146 -10.22 -17.40 0.83
C PRO A 146 -9.87 -16.98 2.27
N LYS A 147 -10.69 -17.39 3.25
CA LYS A 147 -10.45 -17.19 4.69
C LYS A 147 -9.06 -17.66 5.15
N ASP A 148 -8.47 -18.62 4.46
CA ASP A 148 -7.19 -19.23 4.81
C ASP A 148 -5.99 -18.39 4.35
N ASP A 149 -6.22 -17.38 3.51
CA ASP A 149 -5.24 -16.40 3.01
C ASP A 149 -5.33 -15.03 3.70
N PHE A 150 -6.35 -14.80 4.54
CA PHE A 150 -6.39 -13.58 5.33
C PHE A 150 -5.34 -13.65 6.44
N GLN A 151 -4.21 -12.98 6.21
CA GLN A 151 -3.21 -12.74 7.24
C GLN A 151 -3.57 -11.45 7.97
N TYR A 152 -4.27 -11.58 9.09
CA TYR A 152 -4.42 -10.48 10.04
C TYR A 152 -3.18 -10.45 10.93
N SER A 153 -2.49 -9.31 10.99
CA SER A 153 -1.38 -9.06 11.92
C SER A 153 -1.84 -8.81 13.36
N PHE A 154 -3.10 -9.10 13.68
CA PHE A 154 -3.70 -8.78 14.98
C PHE A 154 -3.98 -10.08 15.74
N ASP A 155 -3.02 -10.45 16.58
CA ASP A 155 -3.05 -10.97 17.97
C ASP A 155 -4.30 -11.63 18.59
N LYS A 156 -5.46 -11.71 17.92
CA LYS A 156 -6.72 -12.19 18.48
C LYS A 156 -7.18 -13.55 17.96
N GLY A 157 -6.33 -14.28 17.24
CA GLY A 157 -6.60 -15.68 16.85
C GLY A 157 -7.79 -15.90 15.91
N HIS A 158 -8.43 -14.84 15.42
CA HIS A 158 -9.51 -14.93 14.44
C HIS A 158 -8.93 -14.92 13.02
N GLY A 159 -8.97 -16.06 12.34
CA GLY A 159 -8.44 -16.21 10.98
C GLY A 159 -6.94 -16.51 10.90
N ALA A 160 -6.22 -16.41 12.02
CA ALA A 160 -4.83 -16.86 12.10
C ALA A 160 -4.78 -18.39 12.03
N LYS A 161 -3.99 -18.94 11.11
CA LYS A 161 -3.62 -20.36 11.10
C LYS A 161 -2.24 -20.52 11.70
N GLU A 162 -2.11 -21.51 12.58
CA GLU A 162 -0.81 -21.92 13.11
C GLU A 162 0.12 -22.33 11.97
N ASN A 163 1.43 -22.08 12.15
CA ASN A 163 2.48 -22.46 11.22
C ASN A 163 2.37 -21.84 9.81
N LYS A 164 1.65 -20.73 9.64
CA LYS A 164 1.68 -19.98 8.38
C LYS A 164 2.96 -19.17 8.25
N ILE A 165 3.59 -19.27 7.08
CA ILE A 165 4.76 -18.46 6.74
C ILE A 165 4.27 -17.12 6.21
N CYS A 166 4.65 -16.05 6.90
CA CYS A 166 4.48 -14.68 6.47
C CYS A 166 5.55 -14.38 5.42
N GLN A 167 5.25 -14.62 4.14
CA GLN A 167 6.19 -14.45 3.02
C GLN A 167 6.75 -13.02 2.90
N LEU A 168 6.06 -12.06 3.50
CA LEU A 168 6.42 -10.64 3.49
C LEU A 168 7.30 -10.24 4.67
N LEU A 169 7.19 -10.93 5.80
CA LEU A 169 7.95 -10.65 7.00
C LEU A 169 9.19 -11.53 7.02
N ARG A 170 10.35 -10.94 7.23
CA ARG A 170 11.63 -11.66 7.28
C ARG A 170 12.33 -11.41 8.61
N ASP A 171 13.07 -12.40 9.08
CA ASP A 171 13.95 -12.25 10.23
C ASP A 171 15.25 -11.50 9.87
N GLY A 172 16.14 -11.34 10.84
CA GLY A 172 17.44 -10.70 10.62
C GLY A 172 18.36 -11.45 9.64
N THR A 173 18.05 -12.70 9.29
CA THR A 173 18.76 -13.48 8.27
C THR A 173 18.13 -13.35 6.88
N GLY A 174 17.03 -12.60 6.78
CA GLY A 174 16.27 -12.48 5.56
C GLY A 174 15.42 -13.72 5.28
N THR A 175 15.12 -14.59 6.23
CA THR A 175 14.26 -15.77 6.02
C THR A 175 12.81 -15.42 6.33
N PRO A 176 11.80 -15.85 5.52
CA PRO A 176 10.39 -15.64 5.86
C PRO A 176 10.06 -16.20 7.25
N VAL A 177 9.34 -15.44 8.07
CA VAL A 177 9.01 -15.83 9.44
C VAL A 177 7.62 -16.45 9.54
N LEU A 178 7.36 -17.15 10.64
CA LEU A 178 6.01 -17.59 10.98
C LEU A 178 5.16 -16.38 11.39
N CYS A 179 3.94 -16.35 10.89
CA CYS A 179 2.89 -15.46 11.40
C CYS A 179 2.56 -15.90 12.83
N ARG A 180 2.58 -14.94 13.76
CA ARG A 180 2.23 -15.14 15.17
C ARG A 180 1.06 -14.24 15.55
#